data_AF-A0A7Y4RLE9-F1
#
_entry.id   AF-A0A7Y4RLE9-F1
#
_cell.length_a   1.000
_cell.length_b   1.000
_cell.length_c   1.000
_cell.angle_alpha   90.00
_cell.angle_beta   90.00
_cell.angle_gamma   90.00
#
_symmetry.space_group_name_H-M   'P 1'
#
loop_
_entity.id
_entity.type
_entity.pdbx_description
1 polymer ?
#
loop_
_entity_poly.entity_id
_entity_poly.type
_entity_poly.pdbx_seq_one_letter_code
_entity_poly.pdbx_strand_id
1 'polypeptide(L)'
;MGIIKSVRERIKKGWPTITIDLRQRSHRMKLAFGILAVLVVALGMLVGGVQAFVYSESSEFCGTVCHSMDPQWVRYQASPHAKVECAQCHVGPGAASFIQSKIDGTRQLVGEITGDYSRPIKSPVKNLRPARETCEGCHSPTTFKDNIVKTIRHYDNDEANTLVQTTLILKMGGKQTSTGMIGDGIHWHVSSEVYYIALDEQRQVIAWVGVRQPDGSLKEYFARDLVGMGQTAFVEKARAEGNIRKLDCIDCHNRAAHYIPYPEQSVDKAISDELISRDLPFIRAKAVELLQGSYASETEAFAAMDGLVEYYASQTIASISKSQKEKLAADAIAELKDIYSDTNFPYMNLTWDTNPNNERHTPSLGCFRCHDDKHVVIDGQGNGETITISGECNLCHTVPIVGRGSDLLIEAPVIVGGLPSSHTDFRWTVDHRSVTEEQKQECYNCHGQSFCNNGACHNLSHPEDMLYTHAEEYRARGDQVCYTCHQNISCTRCHPAGVLKNP
;
A
#
# COMPACT_ATOMS: atom_id res chain seq x y z
N MET A 1 74.19 49.59 34.81
CA MET A 1 74.84 49.62 33.48
C MET A 1 74.82 48.21 32.91
N GLY A 2 74.17 48.01 31.76
CA GLY A 2 74.22 46.82 30.86
C GLY A 2 73.89 45.43 31.45
N ILE A 3 72.68 44.87 31.29
CA ILE A 3 72.17 44.11 30.11
C ILE A 3 72.79 42.70 29.94
N ILE A 4 72.01 41.70 30.40
CA ILE A 4 71.56 40.44 29.78
C ILE A 4 72.20 40.00 28.44
N LYS A 5 72.58 38.71 28.34
CA LYS A 5 72.23 37.73 27.27
C LYS A 5 73.02 36.43 27.50
N SER A 6 72.47 35.40 28.15
CA SER A 6 71.48 34.41 27.68
C SER A 6 71.81 33.72 26.34
N VAL A 7 72.20 32.45 26.50
CA VAL A 7 72.33 31.41 25.48
C VAL A 7 70.95 31.08 24.91
N ARG A 8 70.84 31.00 23.57
CA ARG A 8 69.79 30.23 22.89
C ARG A 8 70.19 29.90 21.46
N GLU A 9 70.78 28.73 21.25
CA GLU A 9 70.80 28.08 19.95
C GLU A 9 69.36 27.72 19.55
N ARG A 10 68.94 28.14 18.36
CA ARG A 10 67.76 27.61 17.66
C ARG A 10 68.20 27.08 16.31
N ILE A 11 68.20 25.76 16.19
CA ILE A 11 68.26 25.04 14.91
C ILE A 11 67.02 25.43 14.10
N LYS A 12 67.20 26.22 13.04
CA LYS A 12 66.16 26.44 12.02
C LYS A 12 66.36 25.40 10.91
N LYS A 13 65.57 24.32 10.92
CA LYS A 13 65.35 23.49 9.72
C LYS A 13 64.54 24.33 8.71
N GLY A 14 65.22 25.01 7.80
CA GLY A 14 64.59 25.69 6.67
C GLY A 14 64.05 24.64 5.69
N TRP A 15 62.83 24.87 5.17
CA TRP A 15 62.28 24.03 4.11
C TRP A 15 63.15 24.16 2.84
N PRO A 16 63.34 23.08 2.06
CA PRO A 16 64.14 23.13 0.85
C PRO A 16 63.56 24.14 -0.14
N THR A 17 64.39 25.06 -0.61
CA THR A 17 64.01 26.03 -1.65
C THR A 17 63.96 25.32 -3.01
N ILE A 18 62.77 25.22 -3.58
CA ILE A 18 62.55 24.66 -4.92
C ILE A 18 62.75 25.80 -5.94
N THR A 19 63.81 25.72 -6.76
CA THR A 19 64.04 26.68 -7.86
C THR A 19 63.58 26.06 -9.18
N ILE A 20 62.56 26.65 -9.81
CA ILE A 20 62.05 26.22 -11.13
C ILE A 20 62.57 27.19 -12.19
N ASP A 21 63.49 26.73 -13.04
CA ASP A 21 64.01 27.49 -14.18
C ASP A 21 63.39 26.98 -15.48
N LEU A 22 62.47 27.76 -16.06
CA LEU A 22 61.76 27.42 -17.29
C LEU A 22 62.65 27.41 -18.54
N ARG A 23 63.88 27.93 -18.47
CA ARG A 23 64.84 27.87 -19.58
C ARG A 23 65.50 26.50 -19.68
N GLN A 24 65.60 25.77 -18.56
CA GLN A 24 66.21 24.44 -18.50
C GLN A 24 65.23 23.33 -18.92
N ARG A 25 65.64 22.46 -19.86
CA ARG A 25 64.82 21.34 -20.35
C ARG A 25 64.42 20.36 -19.25
N SER A 26 65.34 20.04 -18.34
CA SER A 26 65.08 19.11 -17.21
C SER A 26 64.02 19.63 -16.25
N HIS A 27 64.06 20.94 -15.93
CA HIS A 27 63.07 21.59 -15.07
C HIS A 27 61.70 21.67 -15.75
N ARG A 28 61.65 21.98 -17.05
CA ARG A 28 60.39 21.91 -17.83
C ARG A 28 59.77 20.51 -17.85
N MET A 29 60.58 19.47 -18.06
CA MET A 29 60.07 18.08 -18.06
C MET A 29 59.60 17.67 -16.66
N LYS A 30 60.36 17.95 -15.59
CA LYS A 30 59.94 17.64 -14.21
C LYS A 30 58.66 18.38 -13.80
N LEU A 31 58.53 19.65 -14.20
CA LEU A 31 57.31 20.43 -13.99
C LEU A 31 56.13 19.83 -14.78
N ALA A 32 56.33 19.48 -16.05
CA ALA A 32 55.30 18.86 -16.87
C ALA A 32 54.85 17.49 -16.30
N PHE A 33 55.79 16.64 -15.87
CA PHE A 33 55.48 15.37 -15.20
C PHE A 33 54.77 15.59 -13.85
N GLY A 34 55.19 16.58 -13.06
CA GLY A 34 54.54 16.92 -11.79
C GLY A 34 53.10 17.41 -11.99
N ILE A 35 52.88 18.29 -12.98
CA ILE A 35 51.54 18.76 -13.37
C ILE A 35 50.70 17.57 -13.85
N LEU A 36 51.24 16.72 -14.73
CA LEU A 36 50.55 15.54 -15.22
C LEU A 36 50.17 14.59 -14.07
N ALA A 37 51.07 14.34 -13.12
CA ALA A 37 50.79 13.50 -11.96
C ALA A 37 49.66 14.08 -11.10
N VAL A 38 49.67 15.39 -10.82
CA VAL A 38 48.59 16.07 -10.08
C VAL A 38 47.28 15.99 -10.85
N LEU A 39 47.29 16.20 -12.17
CA LEU A 39 46.08 16.10 -13.00
C LEU A 39 45.52 14.68 -13.01
N VAL A 40 46.37 13.65 -13.09
CA VAL A 40 45.94 12.25 -13.02
C VAL A 40 45.33 11.92 -11.67
N VAL A 41 45.94 12.37 -10.57
CA VAL A 41 45.38 12.16 -9.22
C VAL A 41 44.06 12.92 -9.05
N ALA A 42 43.99 14.18 -9.48
CA ALA A 42 42.77 14.99 -9.40
C ALA A 42 41.65 14.38 -10.26
N LEU A 43 41.97 13.89 -11.45
CA LEU A 43 41.02 13.17 -12.30
C LEU A 43 40.56 11.87 -11.64
N GLY A 44 41.47 11.10 -11.04
CA GLY A 44 41.13 9.88 -10.29
C GLY A 44 40.20 10.16 -9.12
N MET A 45 40.46 11.22 -8.33
CA MET A 45 39.57 11.66 -7.24
C MET A 45 38.22 12.14 -7.75
N LEU A 46 38.18 12.87 -8.87
CA LEU A 46 36.94 13.32 -9.48
C LEU A 46 36.10 12.13 -9.94
N VAL A 47 36.69 11.21 -10.70
CA VAL A 47 36.01 10.02 -11.22
C VAL A 47 35.55 9.13 -10.06
N GLY A 48 36.41 8.88 -9.07
CA GLY A 48 36.06 8.11 -7.89
C GLY A 48 34.95 8.76 -7.06
N GLY A 49 35.00 10.09 -6.90
CA GLY A 49 33.97 10.86 -6.20
C GLY A 49 32.62 10.81 -6.91
N VAL A 50 32.60 10.94 -8.24
CA VAL A 50 31.37 10.82 -9.04
C VAL A 50 30.82 9.40 -8.96
N GLN A 51 31.66 8.37 -9.05
CA GLN A 51 31.20 6.98 -8.95
C GLN A 51 30.63 6.66 -7.56
N ALA A 52 31.30 7.12 -6.49
CA ALA A 52 30.82 6.98 -5.12
C ALA A 52 29.48 7.72 -4.93
N PHE A 53 29.35 8.90 -5.51
CA PHE A 53 28.10 9.65 -5.52
C PHE A 53 26.98 8.87 -6.20
N VAL A 54 27.17 8.41 -7.44
CA VAL A 54 26.17 7.65 -8.20
C VAL A 54 25.77 6.38 -7.47
N TYR A 55 26.74 5.64 -6.92
CA TYR A 55 26.45 4.45 -6.13
C TYR A 55 25.66 4.78 -4.86
N SER A 56 26.02 5.83 -4.12
CA SER A 56 25.33 6.22 -2.88
C SER A 56 23.90 6.75 -3.06
N GLU A 57 23.43 6.88 -4.31
CA GLU A 57 22.06 7.27 -4.67
C GLU A 57 21.31 6.13 -5.38
N SER A 58 21.96 4.97 -5.56
CA SER A 58 21.35 3.82 -6.21
C SER A 58 20.41 3.07 -5.26
N SER A 59 19.43 2.37 -5.83
CA SER A 59 18.57 1.46 -5.09
C SER A 59 19.35 0.30 -4.48
N GLU A 60 20.42 -0.16 -5.13
CA GLU A 60 21.30 -1.20 -4.58
C GLU A 60 21.94 -0.76 -3.27
N PHE A 61 22.50 0.45 -3.22
CA PHE A 61 23.08 0.98 -2.00
C PHE A 61 22.02 1.12 -0.89
N CYS A 62 20.88 1.72 -1.21
CA CYS A 62 19.81 1.94 -0.24
C CYS A 62 19.19 0.61 0.26
N GLY A 63 19.07 -0.40 -0.60
CA GLY A 63 18.33 -1.63 -0.30
C GLY A 63 19.16 -2.76 0.28
N THR A 64 20.46 -2.83 -0.04
CA THR A 64 21.28 -4.02 0.25
C THR A 64 22.37 -3.81 1.30
N VAL A 65 22.76 -2.56 1.57
CA VAL A 65 23.88 -2.26 2.48
C VAL A 65 23.49 -2.43 3.94
N CYS A 66 22.25 -2.08 4.30
CA CYS A 66 21.74 -2.19 5.66
C CYS A 66 20.69 -3.31 5.74
N HIS A 67 20.84 -4.26 6.66
CA HIS A 67 19.86 -5.35 6.83
C HIS A 67 18.46 -4.84 7.20
N SER A 68 18.34 -3.65 7.80
CA SER A 68 17.05 -3.05 8.14
C SER A 68 16.23 -2.64 6.92
N MET A 69 16.88 -2.49 5.76
CA MET A 69 16.25 -2.13 4.48
C MET A 69 15.83 -3.35 3.65
N ASP A 70 16.25 -4.56 4.04
CA ASP A 70 15.94 -5.79 3.31
C ASP A 70 14.44 -5.95 2.98
N PRO A 71 13.49 -5.70 3.90
CA PRO A 71 12.07 -5.78 3.55
C PRO A 71 11.66 -4.77 2.48
N GLN A 72 12.23 -3.56 2.52
CA GLN A 72 11.92 -2.52 1.54
C GLN A 72 12.51 -2.86 0.18
N TRP A 73 13.70 -3.48 0.15
CA TRP A 73 14.38 -3.95 -1.06
C TRP A 73 13.64 -5.10 -1.73
N VAL A 74 13.24 -6.13 -0.97
CA VAL A 74 12.44 -7.25 -1.46
C VAL A 74 11.14 -6.74 -2.10
N ARG A 75 10.39 -5.88 -1.38
CA ARG A 75 9.14 -5.33 -1.93
C ARG A 75 9.33 -4.38 -3.09
N TYR A 76 10.42 -3.60 -3.11
CA TYR A 76 10.78 -2.72 -4.22
C TYR A 76 10.98 -3.50 -5.52
N GLN A 77 11.75 -4.59 -5.47
CA GLN A 77 12.04 -5.42 -6.64
C GLN A 77 10.79 -6.06 -7.24
N ALA A 78 9.82 -6.42 -6.39
CA ALA A 78 8.53 -6.97 -6.80
C ALA A 78 7.52 -5.89 -7.27
N SER A 79 7.86 -4.60 -7.18
CA SER A 79 6.93 -3.51 -7.46
C SER A 79 6.97 -3.03 -8.93
N PRO A 80 5.92 -2.33 -9.40
CA PRO A 80 5.95 -1.63 -10.69
C PRO A 80 7.05 -0.57 -10.80
N HIS A 81 7.65 -0.16 -9.67
CA HIS A 81 8.69 0.86 -9.58
C HIS A 81 10.10 0.28 -9.42
N ALA A 82 10.30 -1.04 -9.59
CA ALA A 82 11.59 -1.72 -9.44
C ALA A 82 12.75 -1.20 -10.32
N LYS A 83 12.46 -0.29 -11.27
CA LYS A 83 13.44 0.35 -12.16
C LYS A 83 13.58 1.86 -11.92
N VAL A 84 12.96 2.38 -10.86
CA VAL A 84 13.05 3.78 -10.44
C VAL A 84 13.97 3.84 -9.23
N GLU A 85 15.04 4.62 -9.28
CA GLU A 85 16.00 4.71 -8.17
C GLU A 85 15.33 5.22 -6.88
N CYS A 86 15.68 4.67 -5.72
CA CYS A 86 15.13 5.09 -4.42
C CYS A 86 15.22 6.62 -4.23
N ALA A 87 16.35 7.22 -4.65
CA ALA A 87 16.61 8.65 -4.53
C ALA A 87 15.62 9.55 -5.31
N GLN A 88 15.02 9.05 -6.41
CA GLN A 88 14.05 9.82 -7.19
C GLN A 88 12.77 10.11 -6.39
N CYS A 89 12.41 9.20 -5.48
CA CYS A 89 11.26 9.37 -4.58
C CYS A 89 11.68 9.98 -3.22
N HIS A 90 12.79 9.52 -2.63
CA HIS A 90 13.14 9.82 -1.24
C HIS A 90 14.09 10.99 -1.02
N VAL A 91 14.90 11.39 -2.01
CA VAL A 91 15.92 12.45 -1.88
C VAL A 91 15.52 13.70 -2.66
N GLY A 92 15.15 13.53 -3.92
CA GLY A 92 14.80 14.63 -4.83
C GLY A 92 15.99 15.37 -5.45
N PRO A 93 15.73 16.20 -6.48
CA PRO A 93 16.78 16.85 -7.24
C PRO A 93 17.38 18.06 -6.51
N GLY A 94 18.63 18.39 -6.85
CA GLY A 94 19.30 19.62 -6.41
C GLY A 94 20.19 19.45 -5.17
N ALA A 95 21.10 20.42 -4.98
CA ALA A 95 22.15 20.34 -3.98
C ALA A 95 21.63 20.34 -2.53
N ALA A 96 20.53 21.06 -2.25
CA ALA A 96 19.98 21.13 -0.90
C ALA A 96 19.39 19.78 -0.45
N SER A 97 18.57 19.16 -1.30
CA SER A 97 18.04 17.80 -1.10
C SER A 97 19.15 16.78 -0.88
N PHE A 98 20.21 16.84 -1.68
CA PHE A 98 21.37 15.98 -1.54
C PHE A 98 22.09 16.17 -0.19
N ILE A 99 22.36 17.41 0.22
CA ILE A 99 23.02 17.66 1.52
C ILE A 99 22.15 17.14 2.66
N GLN A 100 20.84 17.40 2.60
CA GLN A 100 19.89 16.93 3.60
C GLN A 100 19.85 15.40 3.66
N SER A 101 19.80 14.70 2.52
CA SER A 101 19.79 13.24 2.50
C SER A 101 21.06 12.63 3.07
N LYS A 102 22.24 13.25 2.87
CA LYS A 102 23.49 12.76 3.49
C LYS A 102 23.54 12.99 4.99
N ILE A 103 22.98 14.09 5.50
CA ILE A 103 22.83 14.33 6.94
C ILE A 103 21.89 13.27 7.55
N ASP A 104 20.74 13.03 6.91
CA ASP A 104 19.76 12.06 7.39
C ASP A 104 20.29 10.62 7.27
N GLY A 105 20.98 10.29 6.18
CA GLY A 105 21.67 9.01 6.00
C GLY A 105 22.77 8.78 7.04
N THR A 106 23.50 9.82 7.45
CA THR A 106 24.48 9.72 8.55
C THR A 106 23.80 9.37 9.87
N ARG A 107 22.63 9.97 10.16
CA ARG A 107 21.84 9.63 11.35
C ARG A 107 21.34 8.19 11.30
N GLN A 108 20.85 7.76 10.13
CA GLN A 108 20.41 6.37 9.91
C GLN A 108 21.57 5.39 10.10
N LEU A 109 22.75 5.69 9.56
CA LEU A 109 23.95 4.87 9.74
C LEU A 109 24.34 4.75 11.22
N VAL A 110 24.30 5.86 11.98
CA VAL A 110 24.55 5.82 13.42
C VAL A 110 23.52 4.93 14.12
N GLY A 111 22.23 5.10 13.80
CA GLY A 111 21.15 4.25 14.33
C GLY A 111 21.33 2.77 14.00
N GLU A 112 21.80 2.45 12.79
CA GLU A 112 22.09 1.08 12.37
C GLU A 112 23.26 0.48 13.16
N ILE A 113 24.34 1.24 13.34
CA ILE A 113 25.52 0.82 14.12
C ILE A 113 25.17 0.63 15.60
N THR A 114 24.35 1.50 16.18
CA THR A 114 23.95 1.42 17.59
C THR A 114 22.76 0.51 17.84
N GLY A 115 22.08 0.04 16.79
CA GLY A 115 20.80 -0.68 16.88
C GLY A 115 19.63 0.17 17.37
N ASP A 116 19.77 1.50 17.35
CA ASP A 116 18.76 2.46 17.83
C ASP A 116 17.85 2.91 16.67
N TYR A 117 16.94 2.02 16.27
CA TYR A 117 15.92 2.31 15.26
C TYR A 117 14.64 1.50 15.51
N SER A 118 13.52 1.99 14.97
CA SER A 118 12.21 1.35 15.15
C SER A 118 12.09 0.08 14.31
N ARG A 119 11.53 -0.98 14.91
CA ARG A 119 11.15 -2.23 14.24
C ARG A 119 9.64 -2.46 14.47
N PRO A 120 8.78 -2.28 13.45
CA PRO A 120 9.08 -1.92 12.06
C PRO A 120 9.48 -0.45 11.90
N ILE A 121 10.02 -0.13 10.73
CA ILE A 121 10.26 1.26 10.32
C ILE A 121 8.91 1.98 10.24
N LYS A 122 8.80 3.09 10.96
CA LYS A 122 7.56 3.86 11.04
C LYS A 122 7.11 4.35 9.67
N SER A 123 5.84 4.12 9.35
CA SER A 123 5.16 4.59 8.14
C SER A 123 3.89 5.34 8.53
N PRO A 124 3.52 6.43 7.82
CA PRO A 124 4.24 7.05 6.71
C PRO A 124 5.54 7.74 7.13
N VAL A 125 6.52 7.80 6.23
CA VAL A 125 7.78 8.53 6.49
C VAL A 125 7.52 10.04 6.53
N LYS A 126 8.07 10.74 7.52
CA LYS A 126 7.77 12.15 7.79
C LYS A 126 8.39 13.13 6.79
N ASN A 127 9.52 12.73 6.20
CA ASN A 127 10.32 13.58 5.31
C ASN A 127 10.15 13.21 3.83
N LEU A 128 9.07 12.53 3.45
CA LEU A 128 8.82 12.32 2.03
C LEU A 128 8.50 13.65 1.36
N ARG A 129 9.05 13.85 0.17
CA ARG A 129 8.75 15.00 -0.67
C ARG A 129 7.27 15.02 -1.04
N PRO A 130 6.69 16.21 -1.28
CA PRO A 130 5.31 16.32 -1.73
C PRO A 130 5.05 15.48 -2.97
N ALA A 131 3.91 14.78 -3.02
CA ALA A 131 3.57 13.89 -4.13
C ALA A 131 3.60 14.57 -5.51
N ARG A 132 3.34 15.88 -5.56
CA ARG A 132 3.43 16.68 -6.80
C ARG A 132 4.83 16.77 -7.39
N GLU A 133 5.86 16.68 -6.56
CA GLU A 133 7.25 16.78 -7.02
C GLU A 133 7.94 15.42 -7.19
N THR A 134 7.25 14.34 -6.83
CA THR A 134 7.73 12.96 -6.93
C THR A 134 6.89 12.19 -7.93
N CYS A 135 5.61 11.95 -7.60
CA CYS A 135 4.68 11.19 -8.42
C CYS A 135 4.38 11.89 -9.75
N GLU A 136 4.11 13.21 -9.73
CA GLU A 136 3.68 13.92 -10.94
C GLU A 136 4.80 14.18 -11.96
N GLY A 137 6.05 13.91 -11.60
CA GLY A 137 7.16 13.91 -12.56
C GLY A 137 7.04 12.80 -13.60
N CYS A 138 6.32 11.72 -13.29
CA CYS A 138 6.09 10.58 -14.18
C CYS A 138 4.60 10.30 -14.43
N HIS A 139 3.71 10.65 -13.48
CA HIS A 139 2.27 10.38 -13.56
C HIS A 139 1.46 11.68 -13.69
N SER A 140 0.75 11.89 -14.80
CA SER A 140 -0.12 13.07 -14.95
C SER A 140 -1.50 12.87 -14.30
N PRO A 141 -1.84 13.58 -13.20
CA PRO A 141 -3.16 13.50 -12.56
C PRO A 141 -4.23 14.31 -13.29
N THR A 142 -3.82 15.20 -14.20
CA THR A 142 -4.70 16.14 -14.95
C THR A 142 -5.26 15.59 -16.25
N THR A 143 -5.10 14.28 -16.46
CA THR A 143 -5.66 13.57 -17.61
C THR A 143 -6.70 12.61 -17.06
N PHE A 144 -7.97 12.87 -17.39
CA PHE A 144 -9.06 11.92 -17.19
C PHE A 144 -8.59 10.53 -17.62
N LYS A 145 -8.65 9.58 -16.69
CA LYS A 145 -8.31 8.19 -16.96
C LYS A 145 -9.59 7.44 -17.27
N ASP A 146 -9.56 6.64 -18.32
CA ASP A 146 -10.65 5.72 -18.60
C ASP A 146 -10.84 4.79 -17.40
N ASN A 147 -12.09 4.37 -17.20
CA ASN A 147 -12.41 3.42 -16.16
C ASN A 147 -11.70 2.08 -16.44
N ILE A 148 -11.25 1.42 -15.38
CA ILE A 148 -10.48 0.18 -15.50
C ILE A 148 -11.39 -0.99 -15.16
N VAL A 149 -11.49 -1.96 -16.07
CA VAL A 149 -12.09 -3.25 -15.75
C VAL A 149 -11.09 -4.04 -14.90
N LYS A 150 -11.51 -4.44 -13.70
CA LYS A 150 -10.71 -5.26 -12.79
C LYS A 150 -11.40 -6.60 -12.59
N THR A 151 -10.67 -7.67 -12.86
CA THR A 151 -11.08 -9.04 -12.55
C THR A 151 -10.21 -9.55 -11.41
N ILE A 152 -10.84 -9.95 -10.32
CA ILE A 152 -10.22 -10.49 -9.12
C ILE A 152 -10.58 -11.96 -9.07
N ARG A 153 -9.56 -12.82 -8.96
CA ARG A 153 -9.74 -14.26 -8.71
C ARG A 153 -9.46 -14.53 -7.26
N HIS A 154 -10.36 -15.27 -6.66
CA HIS A 154 -10.33 -15.73 -5.29
C HIS A 154 -10.64 -17.22 -5.29
N TYR A 155 -10.17 -17.94 -4.30
CA TYR A 155 -10.55 -19.33 -4.09
C TYR A 155 -11.22 -19.46 -2.72
N ASP A 156 -12.26 -20.28 -2.60
CA ASP A 156 -12.89 -20.50 -1.30
C ASP A 156 -12.03 -21.45 -0.44
N ASN A 157 -12.21 -21.39 0.87
CA ASN A 157 -11.61 -22.32 1.84
C ASN A 157 -12.33 -23.69 1.91
N ASP A 158 -12.95 -24.14 0.82
CA ASP A 158 -13.65 -25.43 0.75
C ASP A 158 -12.76 -26.55 0.20
N GLU A 159 -13.27 -27.78 0.20
CA GLU A 159 -12.53 -28.96 -0.25
C GLU A 159 -12.05 -28.82 -1.70
N ALA A 160 -12.89 -28.23 -2.56
CA ALA A 160 -12.61 -28.05 -3.98
C ALA A 160 -11.72 -26.84 -4.30
N ASN A 161 -11.38 -26.02 -3.29
CA ASN A 161 -10.78 -24.71 -3.45
C ASN A 161 -11.52 -23.94 -4.57
N THR A 162 -12.82 -23.73 -4.40
CA THR A 162 -13.73 -23.27 -5.46
C THR A 162 -13.34 -21.89 -5.95
N LEU A 163 -13.13 -21.74 -7.27
CA LEU A 163 -12.82 -20.44 -7.87
C LEU A 163 -14.03 -19.50 -7.78
N VAL A 164 -13.80 -18.33 -7.20
CA VAL A 164 -14.69 -17.17 -7.23
C VAL A 164 -14.03 -16.09 -8.07
N GLN A 165 -14.74 -15.58 -9.07
CA GLN A 165 -14.27 -14.51 -9.93
C GLN A 165 -15.18 -13.30 -9.80
N THR A 166 -14.59 -12.16 -9.44
CA THR A 166 -15.28 -10.88 -9.31
C THR A 166 -14.79 -9.92 -10.38
N THR A 167 -15.68 -9.45 -11.24
CA THR A 167 -15.37 -8.44 -12.26
C THR A 167 -16.12 -7.15 -11.95
N LEU A 168 -15.42 -6.02 -11.94
CA LEU A 168 -15.98 -4.69 -11.71
C LEU A 168 -15.31 -3.66 -12.61
N ILE A 169 -16.00 -2.54 -12.82
CA ILE A 169 -15.42 -1.35 -13.44
C ILE A 169 -15.06 -0.37 -12.33
N LEU A 170 -13.78 -0.10 -12.16
CA LEU A 170 -13.26 0.92 -11.25
C LEU A 170 -13.38 2.30 -11.90
N LYS A 171 -14.09 3.21 -11.25
CA LYS A 171 -14.32 4.58 -11.71
C LYS A 171 -13.09 5.42 -11.43
N MET A 172 -12.23 5.60 -12.43
CA MET A 172 -10.99 6.32 -12.24
C MET A 172 -11.23 7.83 -12.09
N GLY A 173 -12.11 8.40 -12.93
CA GLY A 173 -12.47 9.82 -12.90
C GLY A 173 -11.27 10.75 -13.16
N GLY A 174 -11.33 11.95 -12.57
CA GLY A 174 -10.28 12.97 -12.66
C GLY A 174 -10.66 14.15 -13.57
N LYS A 175 -9.74 15.10 -13.75
CA LYS A 175 -10.01 16.31 -14.55
C LYS A 175 -9.73 16.07 -16.03
N GLN A 176 -10.72 16.36 -16.86
CA GLN A 176 -10.55 16.46 -18.31
C GLN A 176 -10.13 17.88 -18.66
N THR A 177 -8.87 18.06 -19.04
CA THR A 177 -8.25 19.37 -19.30
C THR A 177 -8.81 20.07 -20.54
N SER A 178 -9.28 19.34 -21.55
CA SER A 178 -9.85 19.89 -22.79
C SER A 178 -11.26 20.48 -22.62
N THR A 179 -12.05 19.98 -21.68
CA THR A 179 -13.44 20.39 -21.44
C THR A 179 -13.60 21.12 -20.11
N GLY A 180 -12.60 21.07 -19.23
CA GLY A 180 -12.68 21.57 -17.86
C GLY A 180 -13.54 20.70 -16.93
N MET A 181 -14.10 19.60 -17.43
CA MET A 181 -14.97 18.72 -16.66
C MET A 181 -14.18 17.97 -15.59
N ILE A 182 -14.70 17.95 -14.37
CA ILE A 182 -14.19 17.08 -13.29
C ILE A 182 -15.07 15.83 -13.32
N GLY A 183 -14.49 14.70 -13.72
CA GLY A 183 -15.19 13.43 -13.75
C GLY A 183 -15.30 12.81 -12.35
N ASP A 184 -16.49 12.33 -12.02
CA ASP A 184 -16.75 11.53 -10.82
C ASP A 184 -15.87 10.27 -10.79
N GLY A 185 -15.45 9.86 -9.59
CA GLY A 185 -14.60 8.68 -9.39
C GLY A 185 -13.50 8.91 -8.35
N ILE A 186 -12.65 7.90 -8.16
CA ILE A 186 -11.67 7.87 -7.07
C ILE A 186 -10.63 8.99 -7.15
N HIS A 187 -10.28 9.47 -8.35
CA HIS A 187 -9.34 10.58 -8.54
C HIS A 187 -9.95 11.98 -8.43
N TRP A 188 -11.23 12.14 -8.06
CA TRP A 188 -11.79 13.48 -7.83
C TRP A 188 -10.91 14.34 -6.90
N HIS A 189 -10.31 13.70 -5.89
CA HIS A 189 -9.40 14.30 -4.90
C HIS A 189 -8.12 14.93 -5.48
N VAL A 190 -7.66 14.52 -6.67
CA VAL A 190 -6.47 15.13 -7.28
C VAL A 190 -6.78 16.48 -7.92
N SER A 191 -8.06 16.72 -8.20
CA SER A 191 -8.58 17.92 -8.87
C SER A 191 -9.25 18.90 -7.91
N SER A 192 -9.61 18.43 -6.71
CA SER A 192 -10.26 19.18 -5.65
C SER A 192 -9.33 19.33 -4.45
N GLU A 193 -9.33 20.49 -3.77
CA GLU A 193 -8.49 20.65 -2.59
C GLU A 193 -9.20 20.09 -1.35
N VAL A 194 -8.71 18.94 -0.90
CA VAL A 194 -9.18 18.25 0.30
C VAL A 194 -8.11 18.30 1.38
N TYR A 195 -8.53 18.58 2.59
CA TYR A 195 -7.71 18.67 3.79
C TYR A 195 -8.27 17.74 4.85
N TYR A 196 -7.42 17.19 5.72
CA TYR A 196 -7.87 16.34 6.80
C TYR A 196 -6.99 16.46 8.05
N ILE A 197 -7.56 16.02 9.17
CA ILE A 197 -6.85 15.82 10.44
C ILE A 197 -7.02 14.35 10.82
N ALA A 198 -5.91 13.66 11.09
CA ALA A 198 -5.91 12.30 11.61
C ALA A 198 -5.49 12.27 13.08
N LEU A 199 -6.00 11.29 13.84
CA LEU A 199 -5.73 11.13 15.27
C LEU A 199 -4.56 10.18 15.56
N ASP A 200 -4.15 9.37 14.60
CA ASP A 200 -3.08 8.37 14.72
C ASP A 200 -1.92 8.64 13.75
N GLU A 201 -0.73 8.10 14.06
CA GLU A 201 0.48 8.30 13.25
C GLU A 201 0.37 7.68 11.85
N GLN A 202 -0.34 6.55 11.71
CA GLN A 202 -0.58 5.87 10.41
C GLN A 202 -1.69 6.52 9.57
N ARG A 203 -2.32 7.56 10.14
CA ARG A 203 -3.38 8.37 9.56
C ARG A 203 -4.68 7.62 9.27
N GLN A 204 -4.97 6.50 9.93
CA GLN A 204 -6.14 5.68 9.65
C GLN A 204 -7.45 6.19 10.28
N VAL A 205 -7.37 7.01 11.33
CA VAL A 205 -8.52 7.56 12.06
C VAL A 205 -8.67 9.03 11.72
N ILE A 206 -9.64 9.36 10.87
CA ILE A 206 -9.88 10.74 10.43
C ILE A 206 -10.92 11.39 11.34
N ALA A 207 -10.56 12.55 11.89
CA ALA A 207 -11.41 13.32 12.79
C ALA A 207 -12.17 14.44 12.07
N TRP A 208 -11.58 14.98 11.01
CA TRP A 208 -12.07 16.13 10.29
C TRP A 208 -11.64 16.09 8.84
N VAL A 209 -12.52 16.53 7.95
CA VAL A 209 -12.27 16.70 6.52
C VAL A 209 -12.76 18.08 6.08
N GLY A 210 -11.90 18.84 5.40
CA GLY A 210 -12.25 20.13 4.81
C GLY A 210 -12.12 20.08 3.29
N VAL A 211 -13.18 20.47 2.58
CA VAL A 211 -13.21 20.52 1.12
C VAL A 211 -13.35 21.97 0.65
N ARG A 212 -12.33 22.47 -0.06
CA ARG A 212 -12.40 23.81 -0.67
C ARG A 212 -13.43 23.84 -1.77
N GLN A 213 -14.40 24.75 -1.66
CA GLN A 213 -15.44 24.97 -2.65
C GLN A 213 -14.98 25.96 -3.74
N PRO A 214 -15.65 25.99 -4.91
CA PRO A 214 -15.31 26.91 -6.00
C PRO A 214 -15.40 28.41 -5.63
N ASP A 215 -16.25 28.77 -4.66
CA ASP A 215 -16.39 30.13 -4.14
C ASP A 215 -15.27 30.52 -3.15
N GLY A 216 -14.33 29.60 -2.89
CA GLY A 216 -13.24 29.78 -1.94
C GLY A 216 -13.61 29.44 -0.49
N SER A 217 -14.87 29.11 -0.18
CA SER A 217 -15.27 28.66 1.16
C SER A 217 -14.72 27.26 1.46
N LEU A 218 -14.61 26.90 2.74
CA LEU A 218 -14.21 25.56 3.17
C LEU A 218 -15.44 24.85 3.75
N LYS A 219 -15.86 23.77 3.10
CA LYS A 219 -16.92 22.91 3.63
C LYS A 219 -16.31 21.88 4.58
N GLU A 220 -16.71 21.93 5.84
CA GLU A 220 -16.10 21.15 6.91
C GLU A 220 -17.01 20.00 7.33
N TYR A 221 -16.41 18.83 7.48
CA TYR A 221 -17.05 17.60 7.92
C TYR A 221 -16.33 17.10 9.17
N PHE A 222 -17.09 16.68 10.16
CA PHE A 222 -16.58 16.18 11.43
C PHE A 222 -16.98 14.72 11.60
N ALA A 223 -16.08 13.89 12.13
CA ALA A 223 -16.47 12.57 12.58
C ALA A 223 -17.61 12.69 13.59
N ARG A 224 -18.70 11.94 13.39
CA ARG A 224 -19.94 12.01 14.18
C ARG A 224 -19.67 11.88 15.67
N ASP A 225 -18.73 11.03 16.07
CA ASP A 225 -18.39 10.81 17.48
C ASP A 225 -17.69 12.02 18.14
N LEU A 226 -17.19 12.97 17.34
CA LEU A 226 -16.56 14.21 17.81
C LEU A 226 -17.51 15.41 17.81
N VAL A 227 -18.73 15.21 17.34
CA VAL A 227 -19.78 16.23 17.36
C VAL A 227 -20.14 16.55 18.81
N GLY A 228 -19.92 17.81 19.21
CA GLY A 228 -20.20 18.31 20.56
C GLY A 228 -18.98 18.47 21.47
N MET A 229 -17.85 17.80 21.20
CA MET A 229 -16.61 17.90 22.00
C MET A 229 -15.68 19.03 21.53
N GLY A 230 -16.21 20.26 21.42
CA GLY A 230 -15.41 21.43 21.04
C GLY A 230 -14.92 21.37 19.59
N GLN A 231 -15.86 21.19 18.65
CA GLN A 231 -15.63 21.06 17.20
C GLN A 231 -14.60 22.06 16.66
N THR A 232 -14.61 23.30 17.13
CA THR A 232 -13.69 24.34 16.67
C THR A 232 -12.33 24.27 17.36
N ALA A 233 -12.27 23.93 18.66
CA ALA A 233 -11.05 24.04 19.45
C ALA A 233 -9.92 23.12 18.97
N PHE A 234 -10.23 21.86 18.62
CA PHE A 234 -9.20 20.94 18.13
C PHE A 234 -8.74 21.29 16.70
N VAL A 235 -9.66 21.76 15.85
CA VAL A 235 -9.33 22.19 14.48
C VAL A 235 -8.51 23.48 14.51
N GLU A 236 -8.88 24.44 15.35
CA GLU A 236 -8.11 25.67 15.57
C GLU A 236 -6.70 25.38 16.09
N LYS A 237 -6.59 24.47 17.07
CA LYS A 237 -5.30 24.00 17.56
C LYS A 237 -4.49 23.35 16.42
N ALA A 238 -5.10 22.44 15.65
CA ALA A 238 -4.44 21.79 14.53
C ALA A 238 -4.00 22.80 13.45
N ARG A 239 -4.79 23.86 13.20
CA ARG A 239 -4.40 24.98 12.31
C ARG A 239 -3.19 25.73 12.86
N ALA A 240 -3.21 26.08 14.14
CA ALA A 240 -2.13 26.81 14.79
C ALA A 240 -0.81 26.01 14.82
N GLU A 241 -0.89 24.69 14.99
CA GLU A 241 0.26 23.79 15.01
C GLU A 241 0.71 23.33 13.61
N GLY A 242 -0.04 23.66 12.54
CA GLY A 242 0.25 23.19 11.18
C GLY A 242 -0.03 21.70 10.96
N ASN A 243 -0.89 21.10 11.79
CA ASN A 243 -1.26 19.68 11.75
C ASN A 243 -2.41 19.37 10.77
N ILE A 244 -2.87 20.36 9.98
CA ILE A 244 -3.78 20.12 8.87
C ILE A 244 -2.99 19.63 7.66
N ARG A 245 -3.30 18.42 7.22
CA ARG A 245 -2.69 17.84 6.02
C ARG A 245 -3.57 18.08 4.81
N LYS A 246 -2.97 18.53 3.71
CA LYS A 246 -3.58 18.48 2.38
C LYS A 246 -3.47 17.05 1.85
N LEU A 247 -4.60 16.49 1.41
CA LEU A 247 -4.65 15.16 0.81
C LEU A 247 -3.90 15.17 -0.53
N ASP A 248 -3.03 14.20 -0.71
CA ASP A 248 -2.23 14.03 -1.94
C ASP A 248 -2.19 12.55 -2.38
N CYS A 249 -1.40 12.24 -3.42
CA CYS A 249 -1.35 10.91 -3.99
C CYS A 249 -0.93 9.83 -2.98
N ILE A 250 -0.03 10.13 -2.02
CA ILE A 250 0.47 9.12 -1.08
C ILE A 250 -0.51 8.85 0.07
N ASP A 251 -1.54 9.67 0.24
CA ASP A 251 -2.60 9.35 1.20
C ASP A 251 -3.45 8.16 0.73
N CYS A 252 -3.50 7.92 -0.58
CA CYS A 252 -4.17 6.75 -1.19
C CYS A 252 -3.15 5.70 -1.68
N HIS A 253 -2.15 6.10 -2.47
CA HIS A 253 -1.09 5.24 -3.02
C HIS A 253 0.08 5.06 -2.05
N ASN A 254 -0.24 4.81 -0.78
CA ASN A 254 0.74 4.81 0.32
C ASN A 254 1.71 3.63 0.30
N ARG A 255 1.55 2.69 -0.63
CA ARG A 255 2.37 1.48 -0.80
C ARG A 255 2.83 1.25 -2.25
N ALA A 256 2.98 2.32 -3.03
CA ALA A 256 3.29 2.25 -4.46
C ALA A 256 4.52 1.40 -4.84
N ALA A 257 5.55 1.35 -3.98
CA ALA A 257 6.78 0.57 -4.20
C ALA A 257 7.07 -0.48 -3.13
N HIS A 258 6.38 -0.46 -1.98
CA HIS A 258 6.68 -1.30 -0.82
C HIS A 258 5.44 -2.04 -0.31
N TYR A 259 4.56 -2.45 -1.24
CA TYR A 259 3.35 -3.17 -0.90
C TYR A 259 3.65 -4.62 -0.51
N ILE A 260 3.24 -5.02 0.70
CA ILE A 260 3.22 -6.41 1.15
C ILE A 260 1.81 -6.97 0.95
N PRO A 261 1.62 -7.97 0.06
CA PRO A 261 0.32 -8.63 -0.10
C PRO A 261 -0.07 -9.41 1.15
N TYR A 262 -1.37 -9.47 1.43
CA TYR A 262 -1.91 -10.27 2.52
C TYR A 262 -2.03 -11.74 2.09
N PRO A 263 -2.01 -12.71 3.03
CA PRO A 263 -1.86 -14.14 2.74
C PRO A 263 -2.87 -14.67 1.72
N GLU A 264 -4.14 -14.32 1.85
CA GLU A 264 -5.21 -14.73 0.95
C GLU A 264 -4.91 -14.30 -0.49
N GLN A 265 -4.45 -13.06 -0.70
CA GLN A 265 -4.08 -12.59 -2.04
C GLN A 265 -2.89 -13.36 -2.61
N SER A 266 -1.87 -13.64 -1.80
CA SER A 266 -0.67 -14.35 -2.25
C SER A 266 -1.00 -15.80 -2.61
N VAL A 267 -1.79 -16.49 -1.79
CA VAL A 267 -2.22 -17.87 -2.03
C VAL A 267 -3.16 -17.95 -3.24
N ASP A 268 -4.13 -17.04 -3.36
CA ASP A 268 -5.03 -17.00 -4.51
C ASP A 268 -4.25 -16.79 -5.82
N LYS A 269 -3.22 -15.93 -5.79
CA LYS A 269 -2.32 -15.73 -6.94
C LYS A 269 -1.53 -17.01 -7.25
N ALA A 270 -0.91 -17.63 -6.25
CA ALA A 270 -0.12 -18.85 -6.44
C ALA A 270 -0.97 -20.02 -6.98
N ILE A 271 -2.22 -20.15 -6.54
CA ILE A 271 -3.17 -21.12 -7.10
C ILE A 271 -3.53 -20.77 -8.54
N SER A 272 -3.81 -19.50 -8.84
CA SER A 272 -4.15 -19.07 -10.20
C SER A 272 -2.98 -19.20 -11.18
N ASP A 273 -1.74 -19.14 -10.69
CA ASP A 273 -0.52 -19.32 -11.48
C ASP A 273 -0.08 -20.80 -11.52
N GLU A 274 -0.88 -21.72 -10.97
CA GLU A 274 -0.64 -23.17 -10.91
C GLU A 274 0.62 -23.58 -10.11
N LEU A 275 1.15 -22.69 -9.26
CA LEU A 275 2.27 -22.95 -8.35
C LEU A 275 1.81 -23.75 -7.12
N ILE A 276 0.55 -23.57 -6.70
CA ILE A 276 -0.12 -24.40 -5.70
C ILE A 276 -1.28 -25.13 -6.37
N SER A 277 -1.23 -26.47 -6.41
CA SER A 277 -2.28 -27.27 -7.04
C SER A 277 -3.55 -27.35 -6.18
N ARG A 278 -4.70 -27.15 -6.82
CA ARG A 278 -6.05 -27.30 -6.22
C ARG A 278 -6.47 -28.75 -6.01
N ASP A 279 -5.70 -29.71 -6.52
CA ASP A 279 -5.98 -31.14 -6.35
C ASP A 279 -5.82 -31.59 -4.89
N LEU A 280 -5.16 -30.77 -4.07
CA LEU A 280 -5.08 -30.96 -2.62
C LEU A 280 -6.32 -30.32 -1.94
N PRO A 281 -7.17 -31.13 -1.28
CA PRO A 281 -8.30 -30.66 -0.49
C PRO A 281 -7.90 -29.56 0.50
N PHE A 282 -8.67 -28.47 0.53
CA PHE A 282 -8.51 -27.36 1.49
C PHE A 282 -7.11 -26.71 1.49
N ILE A 283 -6.30 -26.90 0.46
CA ILE A 283 -4.91 -26.40 0.41
C ILE A 283 -4.87 -24.89 0.59
N ARG A 284 -5.84 -24.17 0.04
CA ARG A 284 -5.93 -22.73 0.19
C ARG A 284 -6.08 -22.31 1.65
N ALA A 285 -6.99 -22.93 2.38
CA ALA A 285 -7.23 -22.63 3.79
C ALA A 285 -5.99 -22.90 4.62
N LYS A 286 -5.33 -24.06 4.39
CA LYS A 286 -4.11 -24.45 5.10
C LYS A 286 -2.92 -23.53 4.78
N ALA A 287 -2.76 -23.13 3.53
CA ALA A 287 -1.75 -22.19 3.08
C ALA A 287 -1.91 -20.80 3.76
N VAL A 288 -3.14 -20.28 3.79
CA VAL A 288 -3.45 -19.00 4.45
C VAL A 288 -3.19 -19.09 5.96
N GLU A 289 -3.63 -20.17 6.61
CA GLU A 289 -3.39 -20.40 8.05
C GLU A 289 -1.89 -20.36 8.39
N LEU A 290 -1.07 -21.05 7.60
CA LEU A 290 0.39 -21.08 7.80
C LEU A 290 1.02 -19.70 7.59
N LEU A 291 0.63 -18.95 6.55
CA LEU A 291 1.18 -17.61 6.29
C LEU A 291 0.72 -16.55 7.31
N GLN A 292 -0.45 -16.74 7.93
CA GLN A 292 -0.96 -15.89 9.01
C GLN A 292 -0.34 -16.22 10.38
N GLY A 293 0.34 -17.36 10.51
CA GLY A 293 0.99 -17.79 11.74
C GLY A 293 1.99 -16.76 12.27
N SER A 294 2.02 -16.60 13.60
CA SER A 294 3.04 -15.80 14.28
C SER A 294 4.25 -16.67 14.59
N TYR A 295 5.35 -16.43 13.89
CA TYR A 295 6.62 -17.14 14.07
C TYR A 295 7.72 -16.17 14.50
N ALA A 296 8.63 -16.62 15.35
CA ALA A 296 9.76 -15.81 15.80
C ALA A 296 10.86 -15.69 14.73
N SER A 297 10.92 -16.63 13.79
CA SER A 297 11.91 -16.65 12.70
C SER A 297 11.40 -17.34 11.46
N GLU A 298 12.06 -17.08 10.33
CA GLU A 298 11.82 -17.77 9.06
C GLU A 298 12.04 -19.28 9.17
N THR A 299 13.07 -19.72 9.90
CA THR A 299 13.34 -21.15 10.13
C THR A 299 12.17 -21.85 10.84
N GLU A 300 11.55 -21.18 11.81
CA GLU A 300 10.38 -21.71 12.52
C GLU A 300 9.15 -21.78 11.60
N ALA A 301 8.91 -20.73 10.81
CA ALA A 301 7.83 -20.71 9.83
C ALA A 301 8.00 -21.84 8.79
N PHE A 302 9.21 -22.04 8.29
CA PHE A 302 9.53 -23.08 7.32
C PHE A 302 9.34 -24.48 7.88
N ALA A 303 9.75 -24.71 9.13
CA ALA A 303 9.52 -25.98 9.81
C ALA A 303 8.01 -26.27 9.99
N ALA A 304 7.19 -25.24 10.26
CA ALA A 304 5.74 -25.40 10.33
C ALA A 304 5.14 -25.75 8.97
N MET A 305 5.61 -25.11 7.88
CA MET A 305 5.17 -25.39 6.52
C MET A 305 5.56 -26.80 6.06
N ASP A 306 6.76 -27.28 6.43
CA ASP A 306 7.24 -28.63 6.08
C ASP A 306 6.31 -29.74 6.58
N GLY A 307 5.53 -29.49 7.64
CA GLY A 307 4.51 -30.40 8.15
C GLY A 307 3.37 -30.71 7.16
N LEU A 308 3.19 -29.92 6.09
CA LEU A 308 2.17 -30.15 5.06
C LEU A 308 2.33 -31.50 4.35
N VAL A 309 3.56 -31.98 4.14
CA VAL A 309 3.80 -33.29 3.49
C VAL A 309 3.20 -34.40 4.35
N GLU A 310 3.51 -34.43 5.64
CA GLU A 310 3.02 -35.45 6.56
C GLU A 310 1.50 -35.36 6.74
N TYR A 311 0.98 -34.13 6.82
CA TYR A 311 -0.46 -33.86 6.89
C TYR A 311 -1.19 -34.53 5.72
N TYR A 312 -0.82 -34.21 4.47
CA TYR A 312 -1.49 -34.78 3.29
C TYR A 312 -1.15 -36.26 3.05
N ALA A 313 0.05 -36.71 3.42
CA ALA A 313 0.41 -38.12 3.34
C ALA A 313 -0.52 -39.00 4.19
N SER A 314 -0.93 -38.50 5.36
CA SER A 314 -1.82 -39.20 6.31
C SER A 314 -3.30 -39.24 5.89
N GLN A 315 -3.74 -38.35 4.99
CA GLN A 315 -5.15 -38.28 4.56
C GLN A 315 -5.50 -39.26 3.44
N THR A 316 -6.71 -39.81 3.46
CA THR A 316 -7.22 -40.61 2.35
C THR A 316 -7.89 -39.70 1.33
N ILE A 317 -7.27 -39.55 0.15
CA ILE A 317 -7.82 -38.76 -0.96
C ILE A 317 -7.94 -39.71 -2.16
N ALA A 318 -9.17 -40.09 -2.50
CA ALA A 318 -9.43 -41.21 -3.42
C ALA A 318 -8.90 -40.99 -4.86
N SER A 319 -8.77 -39.73 -5.29
CA SER A 319 -8.38 -39.34 -6.64
C SER A 319 -6.86 -39.32 -6.88
N ILE A 320 -6.03 -39.35 -5.84
CA ILE A 320 -4.57 -39.13 -5.94
C ILE A 320 -3.77 -40.12 -5.11
N SER A 321 -2.69 -40.65 -5.70
CA SER A 321 -1.79 -41.60 -5.03
C SER A 321 -0.96 -40.91 -3.92
N LYS A 322 -0.41 -41.72 -3.00
CA LYS A 322 0.44 -41.20 -1.92
C LYS A 322 1.63 -40.37 -2.44
N SER A 323 2.34 -40.86 -3.45
CA SER A 323 3.49 -40.16 -4.03
C SER A 323 3.09 -38.87 -4.75
N GLN A 324 1.91 -38.82 -5.37
CA GLN A 324 1.38 -37.58 -5.96
C GLN A 324 1.06 -36.55 -4.87
N LYS A 325 0.42 -36.95 -3.78
CA LYS A 325 0.16 -36.05 -2.63
C LYS A 325 1.43 -35.44 -2.08
N GLU A 326 2.45 -36.29 -1.86
CA GLU A 326 3.75 -35.84 -1.34
C GLU A 326 4.41 -34.83 -2.30
N LYS A 327 4.34 -35.08 -3.61
CA LYS A 327 4.86 -34.14 -4.61
C LYS A 327 4.10 -32.80 -4.60
N LEU A 328 2.77 -32.85 -4.69
CA LEU A 328 1.94 -31.63 -4.72
C LEU A 328 2.10 -30.81 -3.43
N ALA A 329 2.24 -31.48 -2.28
CA ALA A 329 2.51 -30.82 -1.01
C ALA A 329 3.91 -30.20 -1.00
N ALA A 330 4.94 -30.88 -1.53
CA ALA A 330 6.28 -30.33 -1.64
C ALA A 330 6.35 -29.09 -2.56
N ASP A 331 5.66 -29.14 -3.71
CA ASP A 331 5.56 -28.00 -4.63
C ASP A 331 4.87 -26.82 -3.94
N ALA A 332 3.77 -27.05 -3.21
CA ALA A 332 3.09 -26.02 -2.43
C ALA A 332 3.96 -25.46 -1.30
N ILE A 333 4.73 -26.29 -0.59
CA ILE A 333 5.65 -25.84 0.46
C ILE A 333 6.71 -24.91 -0.09
N ALA A 334 7.31 -25.23 -1.24
CA ALA A 334 8.32 -24.38 -1.87
C ALA A 334 7.75 -22.97 -2.12
N GLU A 335 6.56 -22.89 -2.72
CA GLU A 335 5.88 -21.62 -2.97
C GLU A 335 5.51 -20.87 -1.68
N LEU A 336 5.05 -21.58 -0.63
CA LEU A 336 4.72 -20.94 0.65
C LEU A 336 5.95 -20.34 1.33
N LYS A 337 7.11 -20.98 1.23
CA LYS A 337 8.38 -20.46 1.76
C LYS A 337 8.83 -19.22 0.99
N ASP A 338 8.68 -19.22 -0.33
CA ASP A 338 8.97 -18.06 -1.17
C ASP A 338 8.04 -16.89 -0.83
N ILE A 339 6.73 -17.14 -0.72
CA ILE A 339 5.75 -16.12 -0.29
C ILE A 339 6.12 -15.57 1.09
N TYR A 340 6.43 -16.44 2.07
CA TYR A 340 6.74 -16.00 3.43
C TYR A 340 7.98 -15.10 3.48
N SER A 341 9.03 -15.47 2.76
CA SER A 341 10.27 -14.67 2.65
C SER A 341 10.01 -13.28 2.06
N ASP A 342 9.00 -13.18 1.20
CA ASP A 342 8.60 -11.96 0.53
C ASP A 342 7.58 -11.10 1.30
N THR A 343 6.92 -11.65 2.32
CA THR A 343 5.81 -10.98 3.02
C THR A 343 5.96 -10.85 4.53
N ASN A 344 6.80 -11.67 5.16
CA ASN A 344 6.94 -11.75 6.60
C ASN A 344 8.41 -11.59 6.98
N PHE A 345 8.70 -10.51 7.71
CA PHE A 345 10.04 -10.15 8.15
C PHE A 345 10.08 -10.06 9.68
N PRO A 346 10.11 -11.22 10.40
CA PRO A 346 10.07 -11.24 11.87
C PRO A 346 11.15 -10.38 12.53
N TYR A 347 12.36 -10.36 11.96
CA TYR A 347 13.49 -9.58 12.49
C TYR A 347 13.27 -8.05 12.47
N MET A 348 12.31 -7.57 11.65
CA MET A 348 11.88 -6.18 11.59
C MET A 348 10.48 -5.96 12.17
N ASN A 349 9.85 -6.96 12.79
CA ASN A 349 8.45 -6.92 13.22
C ASN A 349 7.52 -6.38 12.11
N LEU A 350 7.76 -6.84 10.87
CA LEU A 350 7.05 -6.34 9.68
C LEU A 350 6.37 -7.49 8.95
N THR A 351 5.08 -7.37 8.79
CA THR A 351 4.17 -8.32 8.14
C THR A 351 3.18 -7.58 7.25
N TRP A 352 2.34 -8.32 6.54
CA TRP A 352 1.26 -7.78 5.71
C TRP A 352 0.25 -6.88 6.45
N ASP A 353 0.03 -7.10 7.76
CA ASP A 353 -0.93 -6.32 8.57
C ASP A 353 -0.31 -5.20 9.40
N THR A 354 1.02 -5.08 9.40
CA THR A 354 1.73 -4.02 10.12
C THR A 354 1.38 -2.61 9.59
N ASN A 355 1.07 -2.53 8.30
CA ASN A 355 1.22 -1.33 7.51
C ASN A 355 0.07 -1.26 6.47
N PRO A 356 -0.96 -0.42 6.67
CA PRO A 356 -2.16 -0.43 5.85
C PRO A 356 -1.88 -0.02 4.40
N ASN A 357 -2.69 -0.52 3.46
CA ASN A 357 -2.71 -0.11 2.06
C ASN A 357 -4.02 0.62 1.75
N ASN A 358 -3.94 1.91 1.42
CA ASN A 358 -5.12 2.74 1.27
C ASN A 358 -5.74 2.70 -0.15
N GLU A 359 -5.14 1.99 -1.10
CA GLU A 359 -5.68 1.83 -2.47
C GLU A 359 -6.88 0.86 -2.54
N ARG A 360 -7.24 0.26 -1.41
CA ARG A 360 -8.25 -0.80 -1.29
C ARG A 360 -8.93 -0.75 0.08
N HIS A 361 -10.08 -1.41 0.17
CA HIS A 361 -10.88 -1.48 1.40
C HIS A 361 -10.86 -2.87 2.09
N THR A 362 -9.93 -3.73 1.67
CA THR A 362 -9.65 -5.03 2.29
C THR A 362 -8.15 -5.34 2.18
N PRO A 363 -7.46 -5.71 3.28
CA PRO A 363 -7.97 -5.82 4.66
C PRO A 363 -8.03 -4.47 5.42
N SER A 364 -7.43 -3.41 4.90
CA SER A 364 -7.48 -2.06 5.50
C SER A 364 -8.70 -1.25 5.05
N LEU A 365 -9.07 -0.19 5.78
CA LEU A 365 -10.24 0.65 5.46
C LEU A 365 -10.10 1.44 4.15
N GLY A 366 -8.89 1.88 3.81
CA GLY A 366 -8.62 2.70 2.62
C GLY A 366 -9.50 3.95 2.54
N CYS A 367 -10.24 4.12 1.45
CA CYS A 367 -11.12 5.28 1.23
C CYS A 367 -12.20 5.42 2.32
N PHE A 368 -12.65 4.31 2.92
CA PHE A 368 -13.66 4.31 3.99
C PHE A 368 -13.20 4.96 5.29
N ARG A 369 -11.94 5.40 5.38
CA ARG A 369 -11.47 6.28 6.45
C ARG A 369 -12.20 7.64 6.49
N CYS A 370 -12.68 8.10 5.34
CA CYS A 370 -13.47 9.34 5.22
C CYS A 370 -14.88 9.06 4.67
N HIS A 371 -15.03 8.06 3.80
CA HIS A 371 -16.28 7.70 3.14
C HIS A 371 -17.10 6.71 3.96
N ASP A 372 -17.55 7.09 5.16
CA ASP A 372 -18.12 6.17 6.15
C ASP A 372 -19.57 6.45 6.55
N ASP A 373 -20.23 7.42 5.91
CA ASP A 373 -21.53 7.99 6.32
C ASP A 373 -21.54 8.60 7.75
N LYS A 374 -20.36 8.74 8.38
CA LYS A 374 -20.18 9.26 9.74
C LYS A 374 -19.42 10.58 9.77
N HIS A 375 -18.82 11.02 8.67
CA HIS A 375 -18.32 12.38 8.54
C HIS A 375 -19.47 13.33 8.16
N VAL A 376 -19.95 14.12 9.12
CA VAL A 376 -21.17 14.94 9.03
C VAL A 376 -20.87 16.43 8.97
N VAL A 377 -21.72 17.18 8.26
CA VAL A 377 -21.84 18.64 8.37
C VAL A 377 -22.95 18.95 9.37
N ILE A 378 -22.67 19.83 10.33
CA ILE A 378 -23.63 20.29 11.33
C ILE A 378 -24.04 21.71 11.00
N ASP A 379 -25.33 22.02 11.12
CA ASP A 379 -25.81 23.39 10.95
C ASP A 379 -25.18 24.34 12.01
N GLY A 380 -25.10 25.63 11.70
CA GLY A 380 -24.56 26.64 12.61
C GLY A 380 -25.39 26.89 13.88
N GLN A 381 -26.48 26.13 14.09
CA GLN A 381 -27.37 26.21 15.25
C GLN A 381 -27.31 24.92 16.12
N GLY A 382 -26.51 23.93 15.73
CA GLY A 382 -26.33 22.66 16.44
C GLY A 382 -27.53 21.70 16.39
N ASN A 383 -28.50 21.91 15.50
CA ASN A 383 -29.81 21.27 15.59
C ASN A 383 -30.05 20.09 14.62
N GLY A 384 -29.11 19.80 13.71
CA GLY A 384 -29.21 18.63 12.85
C GLY A 384 -27.99 18.32 11.99
N GLU A 385 -27.79 17.04 11.71
CA GLU A 385 -26.91 16.56 10.64
C GLU A 385 -27.54 16.92 9.29
N THR A 386 -26.79 17.61 8.43
CA THR A 386 -27.32 18.09 7.15
C THR A 386 -26.85 17.25 5.97
N ILE A 387 -25.56 16.90 5.95
CA ILE A 387 -24.90 16.21 4.83
C ILE A 387 -23.81 15.30 5.40
N THR A 388 -23.63 14.12 4.82
CA THR A 388 -22.52 13.21 5.13
C THR A 388 -21.54 13.07 3.96
N ILE A 389 -20.33 12.63 4.24
CA ILE A 389 -19.47 12.03 3.21
C ILE A 389 -20.00 10.61 2.97
N SER A 390 -20.60 10.40 1.79
CA SER A 390 -21.22 9.13 1.42
C SER A 390 -20.20 7.97 1.42
N GLY A 391 -20.59 6.85 2.02
CA GLY A 391 -19.91 5.56 1.97
C GLY A 391 -20.47 4.58 0.94
N GLU A 392 -21.20 5.08 -0.06
CA GLU A 392 -21.77 4.23 -1.11
C GLU A 392 -20.66 3.66 -2.02
N CYS A 393 -20.68 2.33 -2.23
CA CYS A 393 -19.64 1.64 -3.02
C CYS A 393 -19.58 2.13 -4.47
N ASN A 394 -20.73 2.59 -5.02
CA ASN A 394 -20.83 3.02 -6.40
C ASN A 394 -20.12 4.35 -6.69
N LEU A 395 -19.63 5.07 -5.69
CA LEU A 395 -18.71 6.20 -5.87
C LEU A 395 -17.38 5.74 -6.49
N CYS A 396 -16.95 4.52 -6.14
CA CYS A 396 -15.64 4.00 -6.49
C CYS A 396 -15.69 3.03 -7.66
N HIS A 397 -16.66 2.11 -7.70
CA HIS A 397 -16.75 1.10 -8.76
C HIS A 397 -18.20 0.71 -9.07
N THR A 398 -18.46 0.04 -10.19
CA THR A 398 -19.78 -0.53 -10.47
C THR A 398 -20.09 -1.69 -9.52
N VAL A 399 -21.37 -2.06 -9.38
CA VAL A 399 -21.75 -3.31 -8.70
C VAL A 399 -20.94 -4.46 -9.32
N PRO A 400 -20.20 -5.25 -8.51
CA PRO A 400 -19.39 -6.32 -9.05
C PRO A 400 -20.24 -7.47 -9.59
N ILE A 401 -19.81 -8.06 -10.70
CA ILE A 401 -20.35 -9.31 -11.23
C ILE A 401 -19.51 -10.44 -10.63
N VAL A 402 -20.15 -11.34 -9.89
CA VAL A 402 -19.48 -12.45 -9.20
C VAL A 402 -19.92 -13.78 -9.78
N GLY A 403 -18.96 -14.62 -10.15
CA GLY A 403 -19.17 -16.01 -10.55
C GLY A 403 -18.45 -16.96 -9.61
N ARG A 404 -19.02 -18.15 -9.38
CA ARG A 404 -18.47 -19.17 -8.47
C ARG A 404 -18.48 -20.55 -9.15
N GLY A 405 -17.36 -21.26 -9.09
CA GLY A 405 -17.23 -22.63 -9.61
C GLY A 405 -17.52 -22.74 -11.11
N SER A 406 -18.34 -23.73 -11.50
CA SER A 406 -18.77 -23.94 -12.88
C SER A 406 -19.76 -22.88 -13.38
N ASP A 407 -20.35 -22.10 -12.49
CA ASP A 407 -21.33 -21.05 -12.79
C ASP A 407 -20.64 -19.70 -13.06
N LEU A 408 -19.44 -19.72 -13.64
CA LEU A 408 -18.72 -18.52 -14.05
C LEU A 408 -19.51 -17.78 -15.12
N LEU A 409 -20.24 -16.75 -14.69
CA LEU A 409 -20.89 -15.80 -15.57
C LEU A 409 -19.82 -14.97 -16.28
N ILE A 410 -19.65 -15.19 -17.58
CA ILE A 410 -18.88 -14.30 -18.46
C ILE A 410 -19.87 -13.30 -19.07
N GLU A 411 -20.35 -12.37 -18.27
CA GLU A 411 -20.99 -11.16 -18.79
C GLU A 411 -19.92 -10.08 -18.92
N ALA A 412 -19.64 -9.66 -20.17
CA ALA A 412 -18.79 -8.51 -20.40
C ALA A 412 -19.55 -7.26 -19.94
N PRO A 413 -19.08 -6.49 -18.95
CA PRO A 413 -19.76 -5.27 -18.53
C PRO A 413 -19.50 -4.19 -19.59
N VAL A 414 -20.22 -4.24 -20.70
CA VAL A 414 -20.24 -3.14 -21.66
C VAL A 414 -21.51 -2.35 -21.37
N ILE A 415 -21.45 -1.48 -20.36
CA ILE A 415 -22.51 -0.52 -20.11
C ILE A 415 -22.39 0.56 -21.20
N VAL A 416 -23.23 0.48 -22.23
CA VAL A 416 -23.41 1.56 -23.20
C VAL A 416 -24.65 2.36 -22.78
N GLY A 417 -24.47 3.61 -22.37
CA GLY A 417 -25.57 4.48 -21.91
C GLY A 417 -25.45 4.89 -20.44
N GLY A 418 -26.49 5.59 -19.94
CA GLY A 418 -26.55 5.99 -18.53
C GLY A 418 -26.88 4.82 -17.61
N LEU A 419 -26.31 4.81 -16.41
CA LEU A 419 -26.65 3.83 -15.37
C LEU A 419 -28.14 3.96 -14.99
N PRO A 420 -28.91 2.86 -14.94
CA PRO A 420 -30.27 2.90 -14.42
C PRO A 420 -30.26 3.22 -12.91
N SER A 421 -31.37 3.74 -12.39
CA SER A 421 -31.51 4.11 -10.97
C SER A 421 -31.26 2.94 -10.02
N SER A 422 -31.53 1.70 -10.44
CA SER A 422 -31.20 0.49 -9.68
C SER A 422 -29.70 0.31 -9.41
N HIS A 423 -28.83 1.02 -10.13
CA HIS A 423 -27.37 0.94 -9.98
C HIS A 423 -26.77 2.18 -9.30
N THR A 424 -27.61 3.09 -8.80
CA THR A 424 -27.17 4.31 -8.10
C THR A 424 -27.03 4.15 -6.59
N ASP A 425 -27.46 3.04 -6.00
CA ASP A 425 -27.18 2.68 -4.60
C ASP A 425 -26.79 1.19 -4.54
N PHE A 426 -25.67 0.90 -3.89
CA PHE A 426 -25.22 -0.48 -3.67
C PHE A 426 -26.18 -1.28 -2.77
N ARG A 427 -26.98 -0.61 -1.91
CA ARG A 427 -28.05 -1.26 -1.13
C ARG A 427 -29.02 -2.05 -2.01
N TRP A 428 -29.12 -1.71 -3.29
CA TRP A 428 -29.88 -2.49 -4.26
C TRP A 428 -29.49 -3.97 -4.32
N THR A 429 -28.22 -4.32 -4.05
CA THR A 429 -27.79 -5.73 -3.95
C THR A 429 -28.58 -6.53 -2.90
N VAL A 430 -29.20 -5.86 -1.94
CA VAL A 430 -30.11 -6.45 -0.95
C VAL A 430 -31.58 -6.11 -1.27
N ASP A 431 -31.85 -4.85 -1.61
CA ASP A 431 -33.22 -4.34 -1.78
C ASP A 431 -33.93 -4.89 -3.03
N HIS A 432 -33.19 -5.35 -4.03
CA HIS A 432 -33.79 -5.91 -5.25
C HIS A 432 -34.62 -7.18 -4.99
N ARG A 433 -34.56 -7.77 -3.79
CA ARG A 433 -35.47 -8.86 -3.39
C ARG A 433 -36.95 -8.49 -3.47
N SER A 434 -37.28 -7.19 -3.43
CA SER A 434 -38.65 -6.70 -3.54
C SER A 434 -39.06 -6.29 -4.96
N VAL A 435 -38.23 -6.55 -5.99
CA VAL A 435 -38.62 -6.32 -7.38
C VAL A 435 -39.79 -7.21 -7.79
N THR A 436 -40.71 -6.65 -8.56
CA THR A 436 -41.77 -7.45 -9.18
C THR A 436 -41.21 -8.25 -10.37
N GLU A 437 -41.93 -9.28 -10.82
CA GLU A 437 -41.52 -10.04 -12.00
C GLU A 437 -41.48 -9.17 -13.26
N GLU A 438 -42.29 -8.10 -13.34
CA GLU A 438 -42.21 -7.12 -14.44
C GLU A 438 -40.90 -6.32 -14.39
N GLN A 439 -40.51 -5.81 -13.21
CA GLN A 439 -39.25 -5.08 -13.03
C GLN A 439 -38.03 -5.98 -13.29
N LYS A 440 -38.14 -7.27 -12.98
CA LYS A 440 -37.11 -8.27 -13.29
C LYS A 440 -36.91 -8.43 -14.81
N GLN A 441 -37.98 -8.36 -15.61
CA GLN A 441 -37.84 -8.39 -17.08
C GLN A 441 -37.06 -7.18 -17.60
N GLU A 442 -37.17 -6.01 -16.97
CA GLU A 442 -36.39 -4.82 -17.34
C GLU A 442 -34.89 -5.04 -17.14
N CYS A 443 -34.50 -5.82 -16.12
CA CYS A 443 -33.11 -6.16 -15.85
C CYS A 443 -32.53 -7.04 -16.96
N TYR A 444 -33.34 -7.92 -17.56
CA TYR A 444 -32.89 -8.80 -18.65
C TYR A 444 -32.64 -8.10 -19.98
N ASN A 445 -32.99 -6.81 -20.10
CA ASN A 445 -32.59 -6.00 -21.25
C ASN A 445 -31.07 -5.74 -21.28
N CYS A 446 -30.40 -5.84 -20.13
CA CYS A 446 -28.97 -5.61 -19.99
C CYS A 446 -28.22 -6.82 -19.42
N HIS A 447 -28.87 -7.65 -18.61
CA HIS A 447 -28.29 -8.83 -17.96
C HIS A 447 -28.81 -10.13 -18.57
N GLY A 448 -27.98 -11.17 -18.59
CA GLY A 448 -28.43 -12.52 -18.93
C GLY A 448 -29.34 -13.07 -17.83
N GLN A 449 -30.26 -13.98 -18.19
CA GLN A 449 -31.14 -14.63 -17.18
C GLN A 449 -30.35 -15.44 -16.14
N SER A 450 -29.17 -15.92 -16.52
CA SER A 450 -28.24 -16.61 -15.63
C SER A 450 -27.66 -15.70 -14.54
N PHE A 451 -27.68 -14.37 -14.73
CA PHE A 451 -27.25 -13.41 -13.72
C PHE A 451 -27.95 -13.63 -12.38
N CYS A 452 -29.28 -13.78 -12.40
CA CYS A 452 -30.09 -14.00 -11.20
C CYS A 452 -29.99 -15.42 -10.63
N ASN A 453 -29.39 -16.36 -11.36
CA ASN A 453 -29.32 -17.78 -10.96
C ASN A 453 -27.93 -18.16 -10.47
N ASN A 454 -27.03 -17.20 -10.19
CA ASN A 454 -25.70 -17.51 -9.69
C ASN A 454 -25.73 -17.81 -8.18
N GLY A 455 -25.05 -18.87 -7.76
CA GLY A 455 -24.90 -19.25 -6.35
C GLY A 455 -23.91 -18.37 -5.57
N ALA A 456 -23.38 -17.30 -6.17
CA ALA A 456 -22.50 -16.35 -5.51
C ALA A 456 -23.30 -15.27 -4.76
N CYS A 457 -24.46 -14.86 -5.28
CA CYS A 457 -25.34 -13.86 -4.67
C CYS A 457 -26.75 -14.41 -4.34
N HIS A 458 -27.26 -15.35 -5.14
CA HIS A 458 -28.62 -15.90 -4.98
C HIS A 458 -28.57 -17.29 -4.35
N ASN A 459 -29.69 -17.69 -3.71
CA ASN A 459 -29.81 -18.90 -2.88
C ASN A 459 -28.91 -18.92 -1.63
N LEU A 460 -28.42 -17.75 -1.20
CA LEU A 460 -27.83 -17.57 0.12
C LEU A 460 -28.94 -17.25 1.13
N SER A 461 -28.90 -17.89 2.30
CA SER A 461 -29.79 -17.61 3.41
C SER A 461 -28.99 -17.40 4.69
N HIS A 462 -29.56 -16.59 5.57
CA HIS A 462 -29.01 -16.33 6.89
C HIS A 462 -30.05 -16.74 7.96
N PRO A 463 -29.64 -17.23 9.14
CA PRO A 463 -30.54 -17.39 10.28
C PRO A 463 -31.30 -16.11 10.63
N GLU A 464 -32.54 -16.19 11.12
CA GLU A 464 -33.32 -14.99 11.48
C GLU A 464 -32.67 -14.17 12.61
N ASP A 465 -31.88 -14.82 13.46
CA ASP A 465 -31.22 -14.24 14.63
C ASP A 465 -29.77 -13.79 14.35
N MET A 466 -29.36 -13.66 13.09
CA MET A 466 -28.00 -13.31 12.67
C MET A 466 -27.37 -12.14 13.40
N LEU A 467 -28.14 -11.12 13.77
CA LEU A 467 -27.60 -9.98 14.53
C LEU A 467 -26.92 -10.41 15.84
N TYR A 468 -27.38 -11.51 16.44
CA TYR A 468 -26.86 -12.08 17.67
C TYR A 468 -25.96 -13.31 17.43
N THR A 469 -26.20 -14.07 16.36
CA THR A 469 -25.50 -15.33 16.04
C THR A 469 -24.41 -15.20 14.98
N HIS A 470 -24.20 -14.03 14.36
CA HIS A 470 -23.22 -13.85 13.28
C HIS A 470 -21.80 -14.24 13.68
N ALA A 471 -21.42 -14.10 14.94
CA ALA A 471 -20.11 -14.55 15.42
C ALA A 471 -19.96 -16.08 15.36
N GLU A 472 -21.02 -16.83 15.65
CA GLU A 472 -21.03 -18.30 15.55
C GLU A 472 -21.03 -18.76 14.09
N GLU A 473 -21.85 -18.13 13.26
CA GLU A 473 -21.87 -18.39 11.82
C GLU A 473 -20.53 -18.05 11.15
N TYR A 474 -19.88 -16.95 11.58
CA TYR A 474 -18.54 -16.58 11.16
C TYR A 474 -17.51 -17.66 11.54
N ARG A 475 -17.57 -18.20 12.76
CA ARG A 475 -16.68 -19.30 13.19
C ARG A 475 -16.95 -20.59 12.39
N ALA A 476 -18.21 -20.87 12.07
CA ALA A 476 -18.60 -22.11 11.43
C ALA A 476 -18.31 -22.12 9.92
N ARG A 477 -18.58 -21.01 9.23
CA ARG A 477 -18.50 -20.90 7.76
C ARG A 477 -17.31 -20.10 7.27
N GLY A 478 -16.55 -19.50 8.19
CA GLY A 478 -15.56 -18.50 7.85
C GLY A 478 -16.19 -17.18 7.44
N ASP A 479 -15.33 -16.26 7.03
CA ASP A 479 -15.69 -14.86 6.77
C ASP A 479 -16.01 -14.58 5.30
N GLN A 480 -15.59 -15.46 4.42
CA GLN A 480 -15.57 -15.25 2.97
C GLN A 480 -16.97 -15.09 2.37
N VAL A 481 -17.93 -15.94 2.78
CA VAL A 481 -19.33 -15.82 2.33
C VAL A 481 -19.95 -14.51 2.81
N CYS A 482 -19.60 -14.06 4.02
CA CYS A 482 -20.05 -12.78 4.54
C CYS A 482 -19.46 -11.63 3.73
N TYR A 483 -18.17 -11.70 3.39
CA TYR A 483 -17.47 -10.65 2.65
C TYR A 483 -17.91 -10.47 1.19
N THR A 484 -18.64 -11.44 0.63
CA THR A 484 -19.34 -11.28 -0.64
C THR A 484 -20.37 -10.15 -0.59
N CYS A 485 -21.08 -10.00 0.54
CA CYS A 485 -22.17 -9.04 0.70
C CYS A 485 -21.88 -7.92 1.72
N HIS A 486 -21.00 -8.17 2.69
CA HIS A 486 -20.67 -7.24 3.78
C HIS A 486 -19.19 -6.86 3.71
N GLN A 487 -18.87 -5.58 3.60
CA GLN A 487 -17.46 -5.16 3.59
C GLN A 487 -16.96 -4.89 5.02
N ASN A 488 -15.65 -4.76 5.22
CA ASN A 488 -15.07 -4.43 6.54
C ASN A 488 -15.75 -3.22 7.22
N ILE A 489 -16.11 -2.21 6.42
CA ILE A 489 -16.83 -1.01 6.88
C ILE A 489 -18.23 -1.32 7.44
N SER A 490 -18.87 -2.42 7.00
CA SER A 490 -20.16 -2.87 7.55
C SER A 490 -20.01 -3.27 9.01
N CYS A 491 -18.89 -3.90 9.38
CA CYS A 491 -18.62 -4.36 10.72
C CYS A 491 -18.29 -3.21 11.69
N THR A 492 -17.63 -2.15 11.22
CA THR A 492 -17.25 -1.01 12.08
C THR A 492 -18.45 -0.19 12.59
N ARG A 493 -19.66 -0.44 12.07
CA ARG A 493 -20.89 0.14 12.60
C ARG A 493 -21.21 -0.35 14.01
N CYS A 494 -20.90 -1.61 14.30
CA CYS A 494 -21.10 -2.22 15.62
C CYS A 494 -19.78 -2.47 16.36
N HIS A 495 -18.66 -2.56 15.64
CA HIS A 495 -17.31 -2.79 16.16
C HIS A 495 -16.39 -1.60 15.89
N PRO A 496 -16.58 -0.44 16.55
CA PRO A 496 -15.76 0.75 16.30
C PRO A 496 -14.28 0.56 16.68
N ALA A 497 -13.99 -0.38 17.59
CA ALA A 497 -12.62 -0.77 17.94
C ALA A 497 -12.00 -1.80 16.98
N GLY A 498 -12.69 -2.14 15.88
CA GLY A 498 -12.33 -3.19 14.95
C GLY A 498 -12.98 -4.54 15.29
N VAL A 499 -13.02 -5.43 14.29
CA VAL A 499 -13.50 -6.80 14.45
C VAL A 499 -12.38 -7.63 15.09
N LEU A 500 -12.71 -8.41 16.13
CA LEU A 500 -11.77 -9.36 16.71
C LEU A 500 -11.42 -10.41 15.64
N LYS A 501 -10.14 -10.59 15.32
CA LYS A 501 -9.66 -11.66 14.44
C LYS A 501 -9.79 -13.00 15.19
N ASN A 502 -10.44 -14.00 14.58
CA ASN A 502 -10.75 -15.30 15.20
C ASN A 502 -11.45 -15.18 16.57
N PRO A 503 -12.66 -14.58 16.63
CA PRO A 503 -13.40 -14.39 17.88
C PRO A 503 -13.91 -15.71 18.47
#